data_AF-A0A3M6ACH4-F1
#
_entry.id   AF-A0A3M6ACH4-F1
#
_cell.length_a   1.000
_cell.length_b   1.000
_cell.length_c   1.000
_cell.angle_alpha   90.00
_cell.angle_beta   90.00
_cell.angle_gamma   90.00
#
_symmetry.space_group_name_H-M   'P 1'
#
loop_
_entity.id
_entity.type
_entity.pdbx_description
1 polymer ?
#
loop_
_entity_poly.entity_id
_entity_poly.type
_entity_poly.pdbx_seq_one_letter_code
_entity_poly.pdbx_strand_id
1 'polypeptide(L)'
;MYPHAPRVALLLMLAIASFPLLAASPPASLPGEQDLIRDRQDRLLEEQRRRLEELKDLPGKQAVPAAPGAPVDTRCFTIQRIELKGADSLSSAERDELIAPYQGKCLGVAQLNELLKVITDHYLEKGLVTTRAYLPQQDLSTGDLQVLVIEGKLEHLRGDAASGLSARELAMTFPGREGEMVNLREIEQMSISSTVCRPIRRRWS
;
A
#
# COMPACT_ATOMS: atom_id res chain seq x y z
N MET A 1 -42.81 -59.36 36.09
CA MET A 1 -43.60 -58.28 36.70
C MET A 1 -42.70 -57.58 37.70
N TYR A 2 -42.10 -56.44 37.35
CA TYR A 2 -41.71 -55.32 38.24
C TYR A 2 -41.13 -54.22 37.32
N PRO A 3 -41.88 -53.14 37.07
CA PRO A 3 -41.41 -51.97 36.35
C PRO A 3 -40.55 -51.09 37.29
N HIS A 4 -40.18 -49.87 36.87
CA HIS A 4 -39.44 -48.84 37.62
C HIS A 4 -37.94 -48.68 37.28
N ALA A 5 -37.58 -48.68 36.00
CA ALA A 5 -36.25 -48.29 35.53
C ALA A 5 -36.04 -46.82 35.03
N PRO A 6 -37.05 -45.92 34.84
CA PRO A 6 -36.73 -44.62 34.24
C PRO A 6 -36.53 -43.45 35.24
N ARG A 7 -36.87 -43.59 36.53
CA ARG A 7 -36.86 -42.45 37.47
C ARG A 7 -35.54 -42.22 38.19
N VAL A 8 -34.73 -43.26 38.39
CA VAL A 8 -33.45 -43.15 39.11
C VAL A 8 -32.36 -42.54 38.22
N ALA A 9 -32.40 -42.81 36.91
CA ALA A 9 -31.46 -42.21 35.95
C ALA A 9 -31.64 -40.70 35.78
N LEU A 10 -32.87 -40.18 35.96
CA LEU A 10 -33.15 -38.74 35.82
C LEU A 10 -32.63 -37.92 37.02
N LEU A 11 -32.61 -38.51 38.23
CA LEU A 11 -32.10 -37.84 39.43
C LEU A 11 -30.58 -37.73 39.48
N LEU A 12 -29.86 -38.65 38.82
CA LEU A 12 -28.40 -38.63 38.75
C LEU A 12 -27.87 -37.63 37.70
N MET A 13 -28.65 -37.32 36.65
CA MET A 13 -28.32 -36.28 35.68
C MET A 13 -28.56 -34.84 36.20
N LEU A 14 -29.47 -34.66 37.17
CA LEU A 14 -29.74 -33.33 37.73
C LEU A 14 -28.68 -32.87 38.76
N ALA A 15 -27.97 -33.79 39.40
CA ALA A 15 -26.94 -33.47 40.40
C ALA A 15 -25.60 -33.01 39.77
N ILE A 16 -25.37 -33.24 38.48
CA ILE A 16 -24.18 -32.79 37.76
C ILE A 16 -24.34 -31.34 37.27
N ALA A 17 -25.58 -30.84 37.16
CA ALA A 17 -25.88 -29.47 36.72
C ALA A 17 -25.72 -28.40 37.82
N SER A 18 -25.44 -28.82 39.06
CA SER A 18 -25.23 -27.92 40.21
C SER A 18 -23.80 -27.99 40.74
N PHE A 19 -22.80 -28.17 39.86
CA PHE A 19 -21.44 -27.77 40.18
C PHE A 19 -21.35 -26.26 39.98
N PRO A 20 -21.15 -25.45 41.05
CA PRO A 20 -20.90 -24.04 40.85
C PRO A 20 -19.61 -23.93 40.05
N LEU A 21 -19.66 -23.26 38.90
CA LEU A 21 -18.46 -22.76 38.25
C LEU A 21 -17.75 -21.89 39.31
N LEU A 22 -16.61 -22.34 39.80
CA LEU A 22 -15.70 -21.48 40.53
C LEU A 22 -15.28 -20.39 39.54
N ALA A 23 -15.95 -19.25 39.59
CA ALA A 23 -15.47 -18.05 38.93
C ALA A 23 -14.15 -17.70 39.61
N ALA A 24 -13.05 -17.91 38.90
CA ALA A 24 -11.74 -17.42 39.33
C ALA A 24 -11.83 -15.89 39.37
N SER A 25 -11.97 -15.31 40.55
CA SER A 25 -11.73 -13.88 40.75
C SER A 25 -10.26 -13.60 40.41
N PRO A 26 -9.96 -12.52 39.67
CA PRO A 26 -8.57 -12.10 39.51
C PRO A 26 -7.98 -11.92 40.92
N PRO A 27 -6.71 -12.30 41.15
CA PRO A 27 -6.08 -12.10 42.43
C PRO A 27 -6.26 -10.64 42.84
N ALA A 28 -6.82 -10.41 44.03
CA ALA A 28 -6.91 -9.08 44.61
C ALA A 28 -5.47 -8.61 44.85
N SER A 29 -4.90 -7.91 43.88
CA SER A 29 -3.57 -7.31 43.98
C SER A 29 -3.58 -6.35 45.17
N LEU A 30 -2.59 -6.49 46.05
CA LEU A 30 -2.48 -5.63 47.21
C LEU A 30 -2.38 -4.16 46.74
N PRO A 31 -2.89 -3.17 47.50
CA PRO A 31 -2.85 -1.76 47.09
C PRO A 31 -1.46 -1.31 46.62
N GLY A 32 -0.39 -1.74 47.32
CA GLY A 32 0.98 -1.43 46.92
C GLY A 32 1.48 -2.14 45.64
N GLU A 33 0.92 -3.29 45.28
CA GLU A 33 1.24 -3.97 44.01
C GLU A 33 0.63 -3.23 42.82
N GLN A 34 -0.58 -2.68 42.99
CA GLN A 34 -1.23 -1.86 41.97
C GLN A 34 -0.47 -0.55 41.74
N ASP A 35 0.03 0.07 42.81
CA ASP A 35 0.84 1.29 42.73
C ASP A 35 2.15 1.04 41.98
N LEU A 36 2.82 -0.09 42.22
CA LEU A 36 4.05 -0.47 41.51
C LEU A 36 3.81 -0.74 40.02
N ILE A 37 2.69 -1.37 39.66
CA ILE A 37 2.32 -1.61 38.26
C ILE A 37 2.02 -0.28 37.55
N ARG A 38 1.36 0.65 38.25
CA ARG A 38 1.03 1.98 37.73
C ARG A 38 2.29 2.81 37.50
N ASP A 39 3.19 2.87 38.48
CA ASP A 39 4.48 3.58 38.36
C ASP A 39 5.32 3.02 37.20
N ARG A 40 5.29 1.70 37.00
CA ARG A 40 6.00 1.06 35.88
C ARG A 40 5.40 1.42 34.52
N GLN A 41 4.08 1.50 34.40
CA GLN A 41 3.43 1.94 33.16
C GLN A 41 3.72 3.40 32.86
N ASP A 42 3.67 4.27 33.87
CA ASP A 42 3.92 5.70 33.71
C ASP A 42 5.35 5.97 33.22
N ARG A 43 6.35 5.28 33.77
CA ARG A 43 7.74 5.37 33.28
C ARG A 43 7.90 4.95 31.82
N LEU A 44 7.24 3.87 31.41
CA LEU A 44 7.29 3.42 30.01
C LEU A 44 6.65 4.45 29.06
N LEU A 45 5.55 5.08 29.47
CA LEU A 45 4.90 6.14 28.68
C LEU A 45 5.78 7.39 28.57
N GLU A 46 6.46 7.77 29.64
CA GLU A 46 7.41 8.89 29.63
C GLU A 46 8.61 8.61 28.71
N GLU A 47 9.17 7.41 28.75
CA GLU A 47 10.25 6.99 27.85
C GLU A 47 9.83 7.06 26.38
N GLN A 48 8.63 6.56 26.05
CA GLN A 48 8.08 6.65 24.68
C GLN A 48 7.91 8.11 24.24
N ARG A 49 7.37 8.97 25.11
CA ARG A 49 7.22 10.40 24.82
C ARG A 49 8.56 11.08 24.59
N ARG A 50 9.57 10.80 25.42
CA ARG A 50 10.91 11.38 25.30
C ARG A 50 11.56 10.95 23.98
N ARG A 51 11.44 9.68 23.61
CA ARG A 51 11.95 9.16 22.33
C ARG A 51 11.27 9.79 21.12
N LEU A 52 9.96 10.06 21.21
CA LEU A 52 9.22 10.75 20.16
C LEU A 52 9.66 12.22 20.03
N GLU A 53 9.91 12.90 21.15
CA GLU A 53 10.39 14.28 21.14
C GLU A 53 11.81 14.39 20.60
N GLU A 54 12.71 13.47 20.98
CA GLU A 54 14.04 13.35 20.38
C GLU A 54 13.94 13.14 18.86
N LEU A 55 13.02 12.28 18.39
CA LEU A 55 12.76 12.08 16.97
C LEU A 55 12.25 13.33 16.25
N LYS A 56 11.49 14.19 16.94
CA LYS A 56 10.99 15.46 16.41
C LYS A 56 12.08 16.54 16.38
N ASP A 57 12.99 16.52 17.35
CA ASP A 57 14.09 17.48 17.50
C ASP A 57 15.33 17.11 16.66
N LEU A 58 15.35 15.90 16.05
CA LEU A 58 16.32 15.55 15.02
C LEU A 58 16.31 16.62 13.91
N PRO A 59 17.46 17.29 13.62
CA PRO A 59 17.59 18.21 12.51
C PRO A 59 17.54 17.42 11.20
N GLY A 60 16.32 17.13 10.75
CA GLY A 60 16.03 16.24 9.64
C GLY A 60 14.57 16.32 9.19
N LYS A 61 13.68 16.89 10.02
CA LYS A 61 12.44 17.48 9.53
C LYS A 61 12.80 18.79 8.83
N GLN A 62 13.41 18.64 7.66
CA GLN A 62 13.55 19.69 6.68
C GLN A 62 12.16 20.34 6.62
N ALA A 63 12.09 21.63 6.97
CA ALA A 63 11.14 22.48 6.29
C ALA A 63 11.26 22.06 4.83
N VAL A 64 10.17 21.55 4.23
CA VAL A 64 10.09 21.45 2.77
C VAL A 64 10.65 22.79 2.34
N PRO A 65 11.85 22.86 1.73
CA PRO A 65 12.33 24.13 1.26
C PRO A 65 11.17 24.59 0.39
N ALA A 66 10.54 25.72 0.73
CA ALA A 66 9.68 26.37 -0.23
C ALA A 66 10.60 26.46 -1.43
N ALA A 67 10.36 25.59 -2.42
CA ALA A 67 11.28 25.39 -3.51
C ALA A 67 11.55 26.81 -3.98
N PRO A 68 12.80 27.32 -3.91
CA PRO A 68 13.06 28.70 -4.31
C PRO A 68 12.43 28.80 -5.69
N GLY A 69 11.36 29.61 -5.79
CA GLY A 69 10.42 29.53 -6.89
C GLY A 69 11.24 29.43 -8.14
N ALA A 70 11.16 28.27 -8.81
CA ALA A 70 12.12 27.88 -9.84
C ALA A 70 12.36 29.13 -10.69
N PRO A 71 13.63 29.58 -10.86
CA PRO A 71 13.93 30.87 -11.45
C PRO A 71 13.04 31.00 -12.67
N VAL A 72 12.14 31.98 -12.65
CA VAL A 72 11.11 32.12 -13.68
C VAL A 72 11.88 32.11 -14.98
N ASP A 73 11.73 31.00 -15.70
CA ASP A 73 12.59 30.68 -16.81
C ASP A 73 12.44 31.85 -17.78
N THR A 74 13.49 32.66 -17.91
CA THR A 74 13.38 33.94 -18.64
C THR A 74 13.13 33.67 -20.12
N ARG A 75 13.30 32.42 -20.55
CA ARG A 75 12.92 31.89 -21.84
C ARG A 75 11.83 30.84 -21.65
N CYS A 76 10.69 31.09 -22.27
CA CYS A 76 9.60 30.13 -22.37
C CYS A 76 9.28 29.87 -23.85
N PHE A 77 8.74 28.69 -24.15
CA PHE A 77 8.35 28.29 -25.49
C PHE A 77 6.82 28.28 -25.58
N THR A 78 6.27 28.94 -26.60
CA THR A 78 4.82 28.90 -26.84
C THR A 78 4.46 27.56 -27.47
N ILE A 79 3.78 26.70 -26.69
CA ILE A 79 3.37 25.38 -27.15
C ILE A 79 1.95 25.46 -27.71
N GLN A 80 1.80 25.20 -29.00
CA GLN A 80 0.50 25.20 -29.70
C GLN A 80 -0.16 23.82 -29.66
N ARG A 81 0.64 22.76 -29.77
CA ARG A 81 0.16 21.39 -29.82
C ARG A 81 1.00 20.51 -28.91
N ILE A 82 0.33 19.63 -28.18
CA ILE A 82 0.96 18.62 -27.34
C ILE A 82 0.52 17.26 -27.87
N GLU A 83 1.47 16.39 -28.18
CA GLU A 83 1.21 15.02 -28.63
C GLU A 83 1.75 14.03 -27.59
N LEU A 84 0.87 13.20 -27.04
CA LEU A 84 1.21 12.10 -26.14
C LEU A 84 1.38 10.81 -26.93
N LYS A 85 2.61 10.33 -27.09
CA LYS A 85 2.94 9.04 -27.72
C LYS A 85 3.13 7.95 -26.67
N GLY A 86 2.72 6.73 -26.97
CA GLY A 86 2.85 5.57 -26.06
C GLY A 86 1.90 5.58 -24.86
N ALA A 87 0.88 6.45 -24.89
CA ALA A 87 -0.17 6.54 -23.87
C ALA A 87 -1.41 5.73 -24.30
N ASP A 88 -1.22 4.45 -24.63
CA ASP A 88 -2.26 3.59 -25.20
C ASP A 88 -3.34 3.22 -24.17
N SER A 89 -3.00 3.25 -22.88
CA SER A 89 -3.94 3.00 -21.78
C SER A 89 -4.90 4.15 -21.48
N LEU A 90 -4.64 5.34 -22.02
CA LEU A 90 -5.48 6.52 -21.81
C LEU A 90 -6.43 6.73 -22.99
N SER A 91 -7.70 6.96 -22.67
CA SER A 91 -8.68 7.43 -23.65
C SER A 91 -8.26 8.78 -24.23
N SER A 92 -8.81 9.15 -25.39
CA SER A 92 -8.55 10.47 -25.97
C SER A 92 -9.00 11.59 -25.03
N ALA A 93 -10.14 11.42 -24.36
CA ALA A 93 -10.67 12.40 -23.40
C ALA A 93 -9.73 12.62 -22.20
N GLU A 94 -9.20 11.55 -21.60
CA GLU A 94 -8.23 11.66 -20.51
C GLU A 94 -6.94 12.37 -20.96
N ARG A 95 -6.45 12.07 -22.17
CA ARG A 95 -5.28 12.74 -22.74
C ARG A 95 -5.53 14.23 -22.93
N ASP A 96 -6.68 14.59 -23.49
CA ASP A 96 -7.07 15.98 -23.74
C ASP A 96 -7.22 16.76 -22.43
N GLU A 97 -7.82 16.15 -21.40
CA GLU A 97 -7.96 16.75 -20.06
C GLU A 97 -6.60 17.03 -19.42
N LEU A 98 -5.64 16.11 -19.53
CA LEU A 98 -4.29 16.27 -18.98
C LEU A 98 -3.50 17.39 -19.67
N ILE A 99 -3.66 17.59 -20.98
CA ILE A 99 -2.90 18.57 -21.76
C ILE A 99 -3.58 19.94 -21.88
N ALA A 100 -4.90 20.01 -21.72
CA ALA A 100 -5.68 21.26 -21.85
C ALA A 100 -5.12 22.43 -21.02
N PRO A 101 -4.62 22.24 -19.77
CA PRO A 101 -4.06 23.33 -18.99
C PRO A 101 -2.74 23.88 -19.53
N TYR A 102 -2.06 23.17 -20.44
CA TYR A 102 -0.72 23.52 -20.93
C TYR A 102 -0.72 23.93 -22.40
N GLN A 103 -1.77 23.58 -23.14
CA GLN A 103 -1.93 23.94 -24.54
C GLN A 103 -2.13 25.45 -24.73
N GLY A 104 -1.43 26.02 -25.71
CA GLY A 104 -1.49 27.45 -26.04
C GLY A 104 -0.76 28.35 -25.05
N LYS A 105 0.00 27.80 -24.09
CA LYS A 105 0.72 28.57 -23.07
C LYS A 105 2.21 28.65 -23.35
N CYS A 106 2.85 29.66 -22.76
CA CYS A 106 4.30 29.74 -22.71
C CYS A 106 4.82 28.84 -21.57
N LEU A 107 5.51 27.76 -21.91
CA LEU A 107 6.04 26.80 -20.95
C LEU A 107 7.56 26.96 -20.86
N GLY A 108 8.08 27.16 -19.65
CA GLY A 108 9.50 27.03 -19.34
C GLY A 108 9.83 25.60 -18.90
N VAL A 109 11.10 25.35 -18.57
CA VAL A 109 11.56 24.01 -18.14
C VAL A 109 10.82 23.54 -16.90
N ALA A 110 10.52 24.43 -15.96
CA ALA A 110 9.75 24.11 -14.76
C ALA A 110 8.33 23.62 -15.10
N GLN A 111 7.63 24.29 -16.03
CA GLN A 111 6.28 23.90 -16.42
C GLN A 111 6.26 22.62 -17.25
N LEU A 112 7.29 22.38 -18.08
CA LEU A 112 7.45 21.12 -18.81
C LEU A 112 7.65 19.94 -17.84
N ASN A 113 8.49 20.10 -16.82
CA ASN A 113 8.67 19.08 -15.79
C ASN A 113 7.39 18.84 -14.99
N GLU A 114 6.62 19.90 -14.68
CA GLU A 114 5.32 19.77 -14.02
C GLU A 114 4.32 19.00 -14.90
N LEU A 115 4.28 19.27 -16.21
CA LEU A 115 3.44 18.51 -17.16
C LEU A 115 3.80 17.01 -17.13
N LEU A 116 5.09 16.67 -17.20
CA LEU A 116 5.53 15.27 -17.12
C LEU A 116 5.14 14.61 -15.80
N LYS A 117 5.23 15.36 -14.70
CA LYS A 117 4.82 14.91 -13.37
C LYS A 117 3.31 14.66 -13.31
N VAL A 118 2.48 15.60 -13.76
CA VAL A 118 1.02 15.46 -13.79
C VAL A 118 0.59 14.25 -14.60
N ILE A 119 1.19 14.03 -15.77
CA ILE A 119 0.94 12.83 -16.58
C ILE A 119 1.29 11.59 -15.77
N THR A 120 2.51 11.51 -15.21
CA THR A 120 2.97 10.35 -14.45
C THR A 120 2.11 10.08 -13.21
N ASP A 121 1.71 11.12 -12.49
CA ASP A 121 0.86 11.03 -11.30
C ASP A 121 -0.52 10.45 -11.66
N HIS A 122 -1.09 10.84 -12.81
CA HIS A 122 -2.35 10.26 -13.29
C HIS A 122 -2.25 8.74 -13.53
N TYR A 123 -1.12 8.25 -14.05
CA TYR A 123 -0.88 6.80 -14.17
C TYR A 123 -0.74 6.12 -12.81
N LEU A 124 -0.09 6.77 -11.84
CA LEU A 124 0.05 6.26 -10.48
C LEU A 124 -1.30 6.11 -9.78
N GLU A 125 -2.21 7.07 -9.95
CA GLU A 125 -3.57 7.00 -9.41
C GLU A 125 -4.37 5.80 -9.96
N LYS A 126 -4.13 5.45 -11.23
CA LYS A 126 -4.68 4.25 -11.88
C LYS A 126 -3.99 2.94 -11.43
N GLY A 127 -2.89 3.04 -10.68
CA GLY A 127 -2.12 1.92 -10.15
C GLY A 127 -0.99 1.44 -11.07
N LEU A 128 -0.70 2.16 -12.16
CA LEU A 128 0.27 1.81 -13.20
C LEU A 128 1.68 2.30 -12.86
N VAL A 129 2.29 1.70 -11.83
CA VAL A 129 3.56 2.19 -11.23
C VAL A 129 4.81 2.02 -12.08
N THR A 130 4.75 1.17 -13.10
CA THR A 130 5.85 0.94 -14.04
C THR A 130 5.86 1.97 -15.18
N THR A 131 4.93 2.91 -15.19
CA THR A 131 4.77 3.90 -16.27
C THR A 131 5.49 5.21 -15.95
N ARG A 132 6.16 5.79 -16.95
CA ARG A 132 6.82 7.12 -16.83
C ARG A 132 6.70 7.93 -18.12
N ALA A 133 6.44 9.23 -17.97
CA ALA A 133 6.50 10.19 -19.07
C ALA A 133 7.90 10.82 -19.17
N TYR A 134 8.38 11.04 -20.39
CA TYR A 134 9.65 11.71 -20.67
C TYR A 134 9.54 12.59 -21.91
N LEU A 135 10.44 13.58 -21.95
CA LEU A 135 10.54 14.51 -23.04
C LEU A 135 11.77 14.18 -23.91
N PRO A 136 11.60 13.70 -25.15
CA PRO A 136 12.72 13.49 -26.06
C PRO A 136 13.35 14.83 -26.46
N GLN A 137 14.63 14.80 -26.87
CA GLN A 137 15.24 15.97 -27.52
C GLN A 137 14.47 16.31 -28.80
N GLN A 138 13.99 17.55 -28.88
CA GLN A 138 13.21 18.07 -29.98
C GLN A 138 13.36 19.59 -30.07
N ASP A 139 13.03 20.16 -31.22
CA ASP A 139 12.96 21.61 -31.39
C ASP A 139 11.54 22.10 -31.08
N LEU A 140 11.40 22.99 -30.09
CA LEU A 140 10.12 23.55 -29.67
C LEU A 140 9.79 24.87 -30.37
N SER A 141 10.62 25.31 -31.31
CA SER A 141 10.44 26.58 -32.05
C SER A 141 9.18 26.57 -32.93
N THR A 142 8.72 25.39 -33.37
CA THR A 142 7.47 25.22 -34.13
C THR A 142 6.23 25.28 -33.24
N GLY A 143 6.39 25.12 -31.92
CA GLY A 143 5.30 25.03 -30.96
C GLY A 143 4.65 23.63 -30.85
N ASP A 144 5.25 22.60 -31.45
CA ASP A 144 4.83 21.21 -31.30
C ASP A 144 5.66 20.53 -30.20
N LEU A 145 4.98 20.09 -29.14
CA LEU A 145 5.57 19.38 -28.01
C LEU A 145 5.19 17.90 -28.07
N GLN A 146 6.17 17.03 -28.31
CA GLN A 146 6.00 15.59 -28.23
C GLN A 146 6.40 15.09 -26.84
N VAL A 147 5.48 14.46 -26.12
CA VAL A 147 5.74 13.75 -24.86
C VAL A 147 5.63 12.26 -25.12
N LEU A 148 6.61 11.49 -24.66
CA LEU A 148 6.62 10.04 -24.82
C LEU A 148 6.38 9.37 -23.47
N VAL A 149 5.42 8.46 -23.43
CA VAL A 149 5.08 7.66 -22.26
C VAL A 149 5.55 6.24 -22.51
N ILE A 150 6.34 5.69 -21.59
CA ILE A 150 6.65 4.26 -21.57
C ILE A 150 5.77 3.61 -20.53
N GLU A 151 4.82 2.80 -21.00
CA GLU A 151 3.99 1.94 -20.17
C GLU A 151 4.69 0.58 -19.98
N GLY A 152 5.01 0.23 -18.73
CA GLY A 152 5.65 -1.04 -18.41
C GLY A 152 4.66 -2.21 -18.33
N LYS A 153 4.90 -3.27 -19.10
CA LYS A 153 4.08 -4.49 -19.13
C LYS A 153 4.75 -5.62 -18.36
N LEU A 154 3.96 -6.57 -17.85
CA LEU A 154 4.47 -7.76 -17.18
C LEU A 154 5.02 -8.72 -18.23
N GLU A 155 6.34 -8.94 -18.26
CA GLU A 155 6.94 -9.88 -19.21
C GLU A 155 6.74 -11.33 -18.76
N HIS A 156 7.31 -11.69 -17.60
CA HIS A 156 7.22 -13.05 -17.05
C HIS A 156 7.13 -13.04 -15.53
N LEU A 157 6.29 -13.94 -14.99
CA LEU A 157 6.24 -14.21 -13.57
C LEU A 157 6.98 -15.51 -13.26
N ARG A 158 8.08 -15.44 -12.50
CA ARG A 158 8.85 -16.62 -12.07
C ARG A 158 8.91 -16.70 -10.56
N GLY A 159 8.63 -17.89 -10.03
CA GLY A 159 8.80 -18.19 -8.62
C GLY A 159 10.29 -18.31 -8.29
N ASP A 160 10.66 -17.89 -7.09
CA ASP A 160 12.03 -18.10 -6.61
C ASP A 160 12.33 -19.61 -6.52
N ALA A 161 13.54 -20.02 -6.89
CA ALA A 161 13.91 -21.44 -6.92
C ALA A 161 13.82 -22.11 -5.53
N ALA A 162 14.01 -21.34 -4.45
CA ALA A 162 13.85 -21.86 -3.08
C ALA A 162 12.39 -21.92 -2.61
N SER A 163 11.47 -21.22 -3.29
CA SER A 163 10.05 -21.24 -2.96
C SER A 163 9.35 -22.54 -3.36
N GLY A 164 9.89 -23.27 -4.34
CA GLY A 164 9.33 -24.54 -4.84
C GLY A 164 7.96 -24.39 -5.51
N LEU A 165 7.51 -23.16 -5.77
CA LEU A 165 6.20 -22.89 -6.35
C LEU A 165 6.17 -23.25 -7.83
N SER A 166 5.19 -24.03 -8.23
CA SER A 166 4.90 -24.31 -9.64
C SER A 166 4.29 -23.09 -10.33
N ALA A 167 4.43 -23.02 -11.66
CA ALA A 167 3.81 -21.96 -12.47
C ALA A 167 2.28 -21.88 -12.25
N ARG A 168 1.63 -23.01 -11.98
CA ARG A 168 0.19 -23.08 -11.70
C ARG A 168 -0.16 -22.45 -10.35
N GLU A 169 0.65 -22.68 -9.31
CA GLU A 169 0.45 -22.05 -7.99
C GLU A 169 0.70 -20.54 -8.05
N LEU A 170 1.69 -20.10 -8.84
CA LEU A 170 1.91 -18.68 -9.11
C LEU A 170 0.70 -18.04 -9.79
N ALA A 171 0.17 -18.66 -10.84
CA ALA A 171 -1.00 -18.15 -11.58
C ALA A 171 -2.28 -18.11 -10.74
N MET A 172 -2.39 -18.94 -9.69
CA MET A 172 -3.51 -18.89 -8.75
C MET A 172 -3.36 -17.79 -7.69
N THR A 173 -2.14 -17.29 -7.49
CA THR A 173 -1.82 -16.29 -6.45
C THR A 173 -1.76 -14.87 -7.01
N PHE A 174 -1.35 -14.72 -8.27
CA PHE A 174 -1.26 -13.44 -8.97
C PHE A 174 -2.39 -13.32 -10.01
N PRO A 175 -3.30 -12.33 -9.91
CA PRO A 175 -4.44 -12.21 -10.80
C PRO A 175 -4.10 -11.65 -12.20
N GLY A 176 -2.96 -10.95 -12.34
CA GLY A 176 -2.55 -10.35 -13.62
C GLY A 176 -1.94 -11.36 -14.60
N ARG A 177 -1.98 -11.06 -15.90
CA ARG A 177 -1.44 -11.93 -16.95
C ARG A 177 -0.16 -11.39 -17.57
N GLU A 178 0.66 -12.29 -18.11
CA GLU A 178 1.80 -11.90 -18.95
C GLU A 178 1.31 -11.08 -20.16
N GLY A 179 1.99 -9.97 -20.43
CA GLY A 179 1.65 -9.00 -21.48
C GLY A 179 0.66 -7.91 -21.04
N GLU A 180 0.04 -8.02 -19.86
CA GLU A 180 -0.82 -6.97 -19.31
C GLU A 180 0.00 -5.90 -18.58
N MET A 181 -0.61 -4.73 -18.38
CA MET A 181 0.02 -3.65 -17.63
C MET A 181 0.17 -4.02 -16.15
N VAL A 182 1.34 -3.72 -15.58
CA VAL A 182 1.62 -4.02 -14.18
C VAL A 182 0.88 -3.04 -13.29
N ASN A 183 -0.07 -3.54 -12.49
CA ASN A 183 -0.75 -2.76 -11.47
C ASN A 183 -0.21 -3.08 -10.07
N LEU A 184 0.14 -2.05 -9.29
CA LEU A 184 0.65 -2.23 -7.93
C LEU A 184 -0.38 -2.93 -7.02
N ARG A 185 -1.68 -2.68 -7.20
CA ARG A 185 -2.75 -3.30 -6.38
C ARG A 185 -2.77 -4.82 -6.52
N GLU A 186 -2.47 -5.33 -7.71
CA GLU A 186 -2.41 -6.78 -7.97
C GLU A 186 -1.18 -7.41 -7.31
N ILE A 187 -0.05 -6.71 -7.30
CA ILE A 187 1.17 -7.15 -6.64
C ILE A 187 0.98 -7.21 -5.11
N GLU A 188 0.30 -6.22 -4.53
CA GLU A 188 -0.01 -6.21 -3.09
C GLU A 188 -0.94 -7.35 -2.70
N GLN A 189 -1.94 -7.68 -3.54
CA GLN A 189 -2.82 -8.83 -3.31
C GLN A 189 -2.06 -10.17 -3.34
N MET A 190 -1.04 -10.30 -4.19
CA MET A 190 -0.19 -11.50 -4.24
C MET A 190 0.54 -11.74 -2.91
N SER A 191 1.09 -10.68 -2.31
CA SER A 191 1.77 -10.76 -1.00
C SER A 191 0.84 -11.34 0.08
N ILE A 192 -0.41 -10.91 0.09
CA ILE A 192 -1.42 -11.37 1.06
C ILE A 192 -1.78 -12.84 0.81
N SER A 193 -2.02 -13.25 -0.44
CA SER A 193 -2.43 -14.63 -0.77
C SER A 193 -1.35 -15.68 -0.47
N SER A 194 -0.08 -15.37 -0.74
CA SER A 194 1.05 -16.27 -0.42
C SER A 194 1.26 -16.51 1.08
N THR A 195 0.89 -15.54 1.92
CA THR A 195 1.00 -15.65 3.39
C THR A 195 -0.05 -16.61 3.97
N VAL A 196 -1.22 -16.71 3.32
CA VAL A 196 -2.32 -17.60 3.72
C VAL A 196 -2.05 -19.06 3.32
N CYS A 197 -1.24 -19.31 2.30
CA CYS A 197 -0.93 -20.65 1.79
C CYS A 197 0.32 -21.31 2.39
N ARG A 198 0.82 -20.90 3.57
CA ARG A 198 1.86 -21.68 4.28
C ARG A 198 1.20 -22.84 5.05
N PRO A 199 1.38 -24.11 4.64
CA PRO A 199 0.85 -25.21 5.42
C PRO A 199 1.61 -25.27 6.75
N ILE A 200 0.89 -25.03 7.85
CA ILE A 200 1.37 -25.30 9.20
C ILE A 200 1.64 -26.81 9.30
N ARG A 201 2.85 -27.25 8.95
CA ARG A 201 3.35 -28.58 9.27
C ARG A 201 3.81 -28.55 10.73
N ARG A 202 2.87 -28.65 11.68
CA ARG A 202 3.22 -29.05 13.05
C ARG A 202 3.51 -30.54 13.04
N ARG A 203 4.79 -30.88 12.91
CA ARG A 203 5.29 -32.20 13.25
C ARG A 203 5.38 -32.27 14.78
N TRP A 204 4.43 -32.94 15.41
CA TRP A 204 4.59 -33.38 16.80
C TRP A 204 5.29 -34.74 16.77
N SER A 205 6.41 -34.82 17.47
CA SER A 205 7.07 -36.06 17.89
C SER A 205 6.72 -36.33 19.34
#